data_AF-A0A538B7E7-F1
#
_entry.id   AF-A0A538B7E7-F1
#
_cell.length_a   1.000
_cell.length_b   1.000
_cell.length_c   1.000
_cell.angle_alpha   90.00
_cell.angle_beta   90.00
_cell.angle_gamma   90.00
#
_symmetry.space_group_name_H-M   'P 1'
#
loop_
_entity.id
_entity.type
_entity.pdbx_description
1 polymer ?
#
loop_
_entity_poly.entity_id
_entity_poly.type
_entity_poly.pdbx_seq_one_letter_code
_entity_poly.pdbx_strand_id
1 'polypeptide(L)'
;MVLAVAMLVLLAVVPAGWWLVRRNGGRRAAGPLWPLLLFELLAVTYALIIPPWQASDEPQHMVHVEVVRRGGFGAADSLLPFKSPSRRLMQIDADVQRQIVDSMRATNAVRWLPGARSAVSAGAVPGPTELNHPPLYYDVAAVLVRPFASSPVVARLALLRVLGVVLAAGVVWCCGAAGRVLFGRTRWAETPAVIAVAVPTFVLLAGSVNNDALAHLLAALLLLLLLAGVVDAGRVARPLPWLCLIVLLLVLGVLTKRTFVPLVPVVLVAMAVRLRRHPRA
;
A
#
# COMPACT_ATOMS: atom_id res chain seq x y z
N MET A 1 -5.21 -7.02 -23.50
CA MET A 1 -5.31 -5.58 -23.84
C MET A 1 -5.90 -4.74 -22.70
N VAL A 2 -7.14 -4.99 -22.25
CA VAL A 2 -7.80 -4.17 -21.20
C VAL A 2 -7.01 -4.09 -19.88
N LEU A 3 -6.43 -5.20 -19.41
CA LEU A 3 -5.63 -5.20 -18.17
C LEU A 3 -4.35 -4.35 -18.29
N ALA A 4 -3.65 -4.45 -19.42
CA ALA A 4 -2.44 -3.65 -19.67
C ALA A 4 -2.78 -2.16 -19.72
N VAL A 5 -3.90 -1.79 -20.34
CA VAL A 5 -4.42 -0.41 -20.31
C VAL A 5 -4.73 0.01 -18.87
N ALA A 6 -5.38 -0.83 -18.06
CA ALA A 6 -5.67 -0.51 -16.66
C ALA A 6 -4.40 -0.30 -15.83
N MET A 7 -3.36 -1.11 -16.04
CA MET A 7 -2.05 -0.93 -15.41
C MET A 7 -1.39 0.40 -15.82
N LEU A 8 -1.43 0.75 -17.11
CA LEU A 8 -0.90 2.02 -17.61
C LEU A 8 -1.68 3.22 -17.05
N VAL A 9 -3.00 3.13 -16.98
CA VAL A 9 -3.85 4.16 -16.36
C VAL A 9 -3.50 4.31 -14.88
N LEU A 10 -3.30 3.20 -14.17
CA LEU A 10 -2.95 3.22 -12.76
C LEU A 10 -1.55 3.85 -12.54
N LEU A 11 -0.55 3.51 -13.35
CA LEU A 11 0.76 4.16 -13.31
C LEU A 11 0.67 5.66 -13.63
N ALA A 12 -0.16 6.04 -14.60
CA ALA A 12 -0.36 7.45 -14.96
C ALA A 12 -0.95 8.31 -13.82
N VAL A 13 -1.51 7.70 -12.77
CA VAL A 13 -1.97 8.41 -11.57
C VAL A 13 -0.85 9.18 -10.89
N VAL A 14 0.39 8.68 -10.90
CA VAL A 14 1.53 9.37 -10.25
C VAL A 14 1.90 10.68 -10.96
N PRO A 15 2.23 10.71 -12.26
CA PRO A 15 2.51 11.97 -12.95
C PRO A 15 1.28 12.89 -13.04
N ALA A 16 0.06 12.34 -13.17
CA ALA A 16 -1.16 13.14 -13.14
C ALA A 16 -1.41 13.79 -11.77
N GLY A 17 -1.22 13.02 -10.69
CA GLY A 17 -1.30 13.50 -9.32
C GLY A 17 -0.27 14.58 -9.03
N TRP A 18 0.99 14.37 -9.46
CA TRP A 18 2.02 15.40 -9.38
C TRP A 18 1.63 16.67 -10.13
N TRP A 19 1.08 16.56 -11.34
CA TRP A 19 0.63 17.70 -12.12
C TRP A 19 -0.50 18.48 -11.42
N LEU A 20 -1.47 17.77 -10.82
CA LEU A 20 -2.55 18.39 -10.04
C LEU A 20 -2.00 19.13 -8.81
N VAL A 21 -1.08 18.52 -8.06
CA VAL A 21 -0.42 19.16 -6.92
C VAL A 21 0.35 20.40 -7.38
N ARG A 22 1.04 20.33 -8.53
CA ARG A 22 1.78 21.47 -9.10
C ARG A 22 0.85 22.60 -9.53
N ARG A 23 -0.31 22.26 -10.10
CA ARG A 23 -1.31 23.24 -10.55
C ARG A 23 -1.94 23.99 -9.37
N ASN A 24 -2.30 23.27 -8.30
CA ASN A 24 -3.03 23.85 -7.16
C ASN A 24 -2.12 24.44 -6.08
N GLY A 25 -0.99 23.78 -5.78
CA GLY A 25 -0.05 24.17 -4.72
C GLY A 25 1.26 24.79 -5.23
N GLY A 26 1.40 24.93 -6.55
CA GLY A 26 2.60 25.46 -7.19
C GLY A 26 3.79 24.49 -7.18
N ARG A 27 4.92 24.93 -7.77
CA ARG A 27 6.16 24.13 -7.87
C ARG A 27 6.73 23.72 -6.51
N ARG A 28 6.49 24.51 -5.46
CA ARG A 28 6.97 24.20 -4.10
C ARG A 28 6.23 23.03 -3.48
N ALA A 29 4.92 22.91 -3.69
CA ALA A 29 4.16 21.78 -3.13
C ALA A 29 4.50 20.48 -3.87
N ALA A 30 4.61 20.54 -5.21
CA ALA A 30 4.84 19.37 -6.04
C ALA A 30 6.27 18.83 -5.95
N GLY A 31 7.27 19.71 -5.85
CA GLY A 31 8.67 19.32 -6.00
C GLY A 31 9.02 18.91 -7.44
N PRO A 32 10.26 18.47 -7.68
CA PRO A 32 10.64 17.88 -8.96
C PRO A 32 9.96 16.53 -9.17
N LEU A 33 9.62 16.22 -10.43
CA LEU A 33 8.96 14.97 -10.79
C LEU A 33 9.93 13.77 -10.86
N TRP A 34 11.23 14.02 -11.09
CA TRP A 34 12.19 12.97 -11.38
C TRP A 34 12.35 11.89 -10.29
N PRO A 35 12.25 12.16 -8.97
CA PRO A 35 12.37 11.09 -7.97
C PRO A 35 11.21 10.10 -8.05
N LEU A 36 10.01 10.60 -8.39
CA LEU A 36 8.82 9.76 -8.56
C LEU A 36 8.97 8.88 -9.80
N LEU A 37 9.40 9.45 -10.93
CA LEU A 37 9.60 8.67 -12.16
C LEU A 37 10.73 7.64 -12.01
N LEU A 38 11.82 8.00 -11.33
CA LEU A 38 12.90 7.07 -11.03
C LEU A 38 12.39 5.93 -10.14
N PHE A 39 11.63 6.25 -9.10
CA PHE A 39 11.03 5.24 -8.22
C PHE A 39 10.10 4.31 -8.98
N GLU A 40 9.17 4.85 -9.78
CA GLU A 40 8.24 4.07 -10.58
C GLU A 40 8.99 3.15 -11.56
N LEU A 41 10.01 3.67 -12.25
CA LEU A 41 10.82 2.87 -13.16
C LEU A 41 11.45 1.67 -12.42
N LEU A 42 12.08 1.89 -11.27
CA LEU A 42 12.72 0.83 -10.50
C LEU A 42 11.69 -0.16 -9.94
N ALA A 43 10.61 0.32 -9.34
CA ALA A 43 9.60 -0.51 -8.70
C ALA A 43 8.80 -1.34 -9.72
N VAL A 44 8.47 -0.76 -10.89
CA VAL A 44 7.88 -1.50 -12.02
C VAL A 44 8.86 -2.54 -12.54
N THR A 45 10.15 -2.20 -12.65
CA THR A 45 11.18 -3.17 -13.07
C THR A 45 11.22 -4.36 -12.12
N TYR A 46 11.20 -4.14 -10.80
CA TYR A 46 11.09 -5.24 -9.84
C TYR A 46 9.77 -6.02 -9.98
N ALA A 47 8.64 -5.33 -10.12
CA ALA A 47 7.33 -5.98 -10.29
C ALA A 47 7.26 -6.89 -11.53
N LEU A 48 8.00 -6.56 -12.59
CA LEU A 48 8.09 -7.32 -13.84
C LEU A 48 9.14 -8.45 -13.78
N ILE A 49 10.29 -8.20 -13.16
CA ILE A 49 11.39 -9.18 -13.11
C ILE A 49 11.10 -10.29 -12.11
N ILE A 50 10.51 -9.95 -10.95
CA ILE A 50 10.20 -10.94 -9.90
C ILE A 50 9.07 -11.83 -10.42
N PRO A 51 9.29 -13.14 -10.60
CA PRO A 51 8.21 -14.01 -11.05
C PRO A 51 7.03 -14.04 -10.06
N PRO A 52 5.83 -14.41 -10.51
CA PRO A 52 4.68 -14.56 -9.64
C PRO A 52 5.00 -15.48 -8.45
N TRP A 53 4.53 -15.09 -7.26
CA TRP A 53 4.62 -15.88 -6.02
C TRP A 53 6.01 -15.95 -5.38
N GLN A 54 6.98 -15.17 -5.86
CA GLN A 54 8.32 -15.12 -5.27
C GLN A 54 8.53 -13.99 -4.25
N ALA A 55 7.61 -13.03 -4.18
CA ALA A 55 7.63 -12.04 -3.12
C ALA A 55 7.15 -12.67 -1.80
N SER A 56 7.68 -12.19 -0.67
CA SER A 56 7.32 -12.67 0.66
C SER A 56 5.81 -12.56 0.88
N ASP A 57 5.18 -13.64 1.32
CA ASP A 57 3.77 -13.74 1.76
C ASP A 57 2.71 -13.27 0.73
N GLU A 58 3.14 -12.90 -0.47
CA GLU A 58 2.32 -12.48 -1.60
C GLU A 58 1.20 -13.48 -1.95
N PRO A 59 1.44 -14.81 -1.93
CA PRO A 59 0.37 -15.79 -2.15
C PRO A 59 -0.77 -15.67 -1.14
N GLN A 60 -0.46 -15.44 0.14
CA GLN A 60 -1.45 -15.38 1.22
C GLN A 60 -2.22 -14.06 1.20
N HIS A 61 -1.56 -12.94 0.89
CA HIS A 61 -2.26 -11.69 0.61
C HIS A 61 -3.22 -11.84 -0.57
N MET A 62 -2.83 -12.56 -1.62
CA MET A 62 -3.72 -12.83 -2.75
C MET A 62 -4.89 -13.74 -2.40
N VAL A 63 -4.71 -14.74 -1.51
CA VAL A 63 -5.84 -15.52 -0.95
C VAL A 63 -6.86 -14.57 -0.32
N HIS A 64 -6.41 -13.66 0.56
CA HIS A 64 -7.29 -12.71 1.22
C HIS A 64 -8.07 -11.85 0.21
N VAL A 65 -7.38 -11.25 -0.77
CA VAL A 65 -8.03 -10.42 -1.80
C VAL A 65 -9.09 -11.21 -2.58
N GLU A 66 -8.80 -12.44 -2.99
CA GLU A 66 -9.74 -13.26 -3.76
C GLU A 66 -10.93 -13.76 -2.94
N VAL A 67 -10.71 -14.10 -1.67
CA VAL A 67 -11.78 -14.46 -0.73
C VAL A 67 -12.73 -13.28 -0.57
N VAL A 68 -12.22 -12.06 -0.35
CA VAL A 68 -13.05 -10.85 -0.24
C VAL A 68 -13.76 -10.53 -1.55
N ARG A 69 -13.06 -10.65 -2.69
CA ARG A 69 -13.65 -10.38 -4.02
C ARG A 69 -14.84 -11.29 -4.34
N ARG A 70 -14.77 -12.57 -3.93
CA ARG A 70 -15.81 -13.59 -4.22
C ARG A 70 -16.86 -13.71 -3.12
N GLY A 71 -16.47 -13.54 -1.86
CA GLY A 71 -17.30 -13.71 -0.67
C GLY A 71 -17.93 -12.41 -0.14
N GLY A 72 -17.40 -11.25 -0.53
CA GLY A 72 -17.81 -9.93 -0.05
C GLY A 72 -16.94 -9.39 1.08
N PHE A 73 -17.17 -8.13 1.46
CA PHE A 73 -16.49 -7.51 2.59
C PHE A 73 -16.78 -8.27 3.89
N GLY A 74 -15.75 -8.48 4.71
CA GLY A 74 -15.84 -9.29 5.94
C GLY A 74 -15.80 -10.82 5.72
N ALA A 75 -15.68 -11.30 4.48
CA ALA A 75 -15.59 -12.73 4.19
C ALA A 75 -14.35 -13.38 4.86
N ALA A 76 -13.20 -12.71 4.85
CA ALA A 76 -11.99 -13.21 5.51
C ALA A 76 -12.16 -13.37 7.03
N ASP A 77 -12.83 -12.42 7.70
CA ASP A 77 -13.11 -12.51 9.16
C ASP A 77 -13.97 -13.73 9.50
N SER A 78 -14.91 -14.07 8.61
CA SER A 78 -15.81 -15.23 8.80
C SER A 78 -15.09 -16.58 8.67
N LEU A 79 -13.87 -16.60 8.10
CA LEU A 79 -13.02 -17.78 7.97
C LEU A 79 -12.02 -17.94 9.12
N LEU A 80 -11.99 -17.01 10.07
CA LEU A 80 -11.06 -17.09 11.19
C LEU A 80 -11.36 -18.28 12.10
N PRO A 81 -10.32 -18.80 12.81
CA PRO A 81 -10.53 -19.79 13.86
C PRO A 81 -11.64 -19.33 14.82
N PHE A 82 -12.44 -20.28 15.31
CA PHE A 82 -13.59 -20.04 16.21
C PHE A 82 -14.84 -19.41 15.58
N LYS A 83 -14.83 -19.10 14.28
CA LYS A 83 -16.04 -18.73 13.52
C LYS A 83 -16.62 -19.95 12.84
N SER A 84 -17.92 -19.92 12.52
CA SER A 84 -18.60 -20.96 11.75
C SER A 84 -18.88 -20.46 10.32
N PRO A 85 -17.93 -20.61 9.39
CA PRO A 85 -18.12 -20.12 8.02
C PRO A 85 -19.25 -20.88 7.32
N SER A 86 -19.99 -20.16 6.46
CA SER A 86 -20.99 -20.80 5.61
C SER A 86 -20.35 -21.82 4.67
N ARG A 87 -21.09 -22.87 4.27
CA ARG A 87 -20.62 -23.87 3.29
C ARG A 87 -20.14 -23.23 1.99
N ARG A 88 -20.83 -22.18 1.53
CA ARG A 88 -20.45 -21.40 0.34
C ARG A 88 -19.08 -20.75 0.52
N LEU A 89 -18.83 -20.14 1.68
CA LEU A 89 -17.56 -19.44 1.94
C LEU A 89 -16.39 -20.43 2.05
N MET A 90 -16.59 -21.60 2.66
CA MET A 90 -15.58 -22.67 2.66
C MET A 90 -15.25 -23.17 1.24
N GLN A 91 -16.27 -23.28 0.37
CA GLN A 91 -16.05 -23.63 -1.04
C GLN A 91 -15.29 -22.54 -1.79
N ILE A 92 -15.56 -21.27 -1.51
CA ILE A 92 -14.83 -20.13 -2.09
C ILE A 92 -13.36 -20.20 -1.68
N ASP A 93 -13.06 -20.35 -0.39
CA ASP A 93 -11.68 -20.42 0.11
C ASP A 93 -10.93 -21.60 -0.51
N ALA A 94 -11.51 -22.80 -0.50
CA ALA A 94 -10.91 -23.98 -1.13
C ALA A 94 -10.66 -23.79 -2.64
N ASP A 95 -11.56 -23.11 -3.36
CA ASP A 95 -11.37 -22.82 -4.79
C ASP A 95 -10.26 -21.79 -5.03
N VAL A 96 -10.18 -20.75 -4.20
CA VAL A 96 -9.12 -19.73 -4.26
C VAL A 96 -7.76 -20.36 -3.99
N GLN A 97 -7.65 -21.17 -2.92
CA GLN A 97 -6.42 -21.89 -2.57
C GLN A 97 -5.95 -22.76 -3.74
N ARG A 98 -6.84 -23.57 -4.32
CA ARG A 98 -6.53 -24.40 -5.50
C ARG A 98 -6.07 -23.56 -6.68
N GLN A 99 -6.78 -22.48 -7.02
CA GLN A 99 -6.42 -21.61 -8.15
C GLN A 99 -5.02 -21.01 -7.98
N ILE A 100 -4.66 -20.57 -6.77
CA ILE A 100 -3.34 -20.01 -6.50
C ILE A 100 -2.28 -21.12 -6.59
N VAL A 101 -2.49 -22.28 -5.96
CA VAL A 101 -1.55 -23.41 -6.03
C VAL A 101 -1.32 -23.89 -7.47
N ASP A 102 -2.37 -24.00 -8.27
CA ASP A 102 -2.24 -24.40 -9.68
C ASP A 102 -1.45 -23.35 -10.48
N SER A 103 -1.65 -22.07 -10.20
CA SER A 103 -0.84 -21.01 -10.81
C SER A 103 0.62 -21.03 -10.34
N MET A 104 0.89 -21.40 -9.08
CA MET A 104 2.25 -21.58 -8.57
C MET A 104 2.99 -22.72 -9.26
N ARG A 105 2.27 -23.83 -9.56
CA ARG A 105 2.80 -24.94 -10.35
C ARG A 105 3.09 -24.48 -11.78
N ALA A 106 2.15 -23.78 -12.41
CA ALA A 106 2.29 -23.27 -13.77
C ALA A 106 3.45 -22.28 -13.94
N THR A 107 3.75 -21.46 -12.93
CA THR A 107 4.88 -20.51 -12.96
C THR A 107 6.17 -21.07 -12.37
N ASN A 108 6.23 -22.37 -12.03
CA ASN A 108 7.38 -23.01 -11.40
C ASN A 108 7.89 -22.28 -10.13
N ALA A 109 6.97 -21.76 -9.31
CA ALA A 109 7.31 -20.98 -8.11
C ALA A 109 8.25 -21.74 -7.15
N VAL A 110 8.09 -23.07 -7.04
CA VAL A 110 8.88 -23.95 -6.17
C VAL A 110 10.37 -24.03 -6.58
N ARG A 111 10.72 -23.65 -7.82
CA ARG A 111 12.12 -23.63 -8.27
C ARG A 111 12.98 -22.70 -7.41
N TRP A 112 12.42 -21.57 -7.01
CA TRP A 112 13.12 -20.51 -6.27
C TRP A 112 12.66 -20.40 -4.81
N LEU A 113 11.61 -21.13 -4.44
CA LEU A 113 11.08 -21.26 -3.09
C LEU A 113 11.05 -22.74 -2.66
N PRO A 114 12.20 -23.36 -2.37
CA PRO A 114 12.24 -24.78 -2.00
C PRO A 114 11.40 -25.10 -0.77
N GLY A 115 11.29 -24.16 0.18
CA GLY A 115 10.42 -24.28 1.36
C GLY A 115 8.92 -24.37 1.04
N ALA A 116 8.48 -23.90 -0.12
CA ALA A 116 7.09 -24.00 -0.55
C ALA A 116 6.71 -25.37 -1.13
N ARG A 117 7.70 -26.24 -1.44
CA ARG A 117 7.47 -27.51 -2.15
C ARG A 117 6.46 -28.41 -1.47
N SER A 118 6.61 -28.60 -0.15
CA SER A 118 5.72 -29.46 0.64
C SER A 118 4.27 -28.95 0.60
N ALA A 119 4.06 -27.66 0.91
CA ALA A 119 2.73 -27.04 0.88
C ALA A 119 2.07 -27.13 -0.52
N VAL A 120 2.80 -26.77 -1.57
CA VAL A 120 2.29 -26.82 -2.96
C VAL A 120 1.97 -28.25 -3.41
N SER A 121 2.76 -29.24 -2.98
CA SER A 121 2.46 -30.66 -3.25
C SER A 121 1.20 -31.14 -2.52
N ALA A 122 0.96 -30.65 -1.30
CA ALA A 122 -0.23 -30.94 -0.51
C ALA A 122 -1.48 -30.15 -0.97
N GLY A 123 -1.36 -29.27 -1.98
CA GLY A 123 -2.48 -28.47 -2.45
C GLY A 123 -2.78 -27.23 -1.61
N ALA A 124 -1.81 -26.78 -0.80
CA ALA A 124 -1.94 -25.62 0.09
C ALA A 124 -1.02 -24.47 -0.34
N VAL A 125 -1.50 -23.23 -0.16
CA VAL A 125 -0.66 -22.03 -0.32
C VAL A 125 0.35 -21.97 0.84
N PRO A 126 1.65 -21.78 0.58
CA PRO A 126 2.67 -21.74 1.62
C PRO A 126 2.54 -20.50 2.52
N GLY A 127 3.14 -20.56 3.71
CA GLY A 127 3.22 -19.43 4.63
C GLY A 127 2.05 -19.33 5.62
N PRO A 128 2.14 -18.42 6.60
CA PRO A 128 1.08 -18.15 7.56
C PRO A 128 -0.14 -17.53 6.86
N THR A 129 -1.34 -17.77 7.39
CA THR A 129 -2.55 -17.16 6.84
C THR A 129 -2.59 -15.67 7.11
N GLU A 130 -2.89 -14.90 6.06
CA GLU A 130 -3.04 -13.43 6.12
C GLU A 130 -4.50 -12.99 6.31
N LEU A 131 -5.44 -13.93 6.52
CA LEU A 131 -6.88 -13.64 6.66
C LEU A 131 -7.22 -12.86 7.93
N ASN A 132 -6.36 -12.89 8.94
CA ASN A 132 -6.54 -12.20 10.22
C ASN A 132 -6.15 -10.71 10.18
N HIS A 133 -5.61 -10.23 9.06
CA HIS A 133 -5.22 -8.84 8.91
C HIS A 133 -6.44 -7.92 8.77
N PRO A 134 -6.32 -6.65 9.18
CA PRO A 134 -7.38 -5.65 9.00
C PRO A 134 -7.79 -5.49 7.52
N PRO A 135 -9.06 -5.16 7.24
CA PRO A 135 -9.66 -5.41 5.93
C PRO A 135 -9.36 -4.35 4.86
N LEU A 136 -8.99 -3.12 5.22
CA LEU A 136 -9.07 -1.97 4.32
C LEU A 136 -8.28 -2.15 3.02
N TYR A 137 -7.04 -2.64 3.11
CA TYR A 137 -6.22 -2.90 1.92
C TYR A 137 -6.86 -3.95 1.01
N TYR A 138 -7.37 -5.03 1.58
CA TYR A 138 -7.93 -6.15 0.84
C TYR A 138 -9.28 -5.81 0.21
N ASP A 139 -10.10 -4.99 0.88
CA ASP A 139 -11.35 -4.48 0.32
C ASP A 139 -11.08 -3.59 -0.91
N VAL A 140 -10.12 -2.66 -0.81
CA VAL A 140 -9.70 -1.80 -1.93
C VAL A 140 -9.14 -2.64 -3.08
N ALA A 141 -8.24 -3.58 -2.77
CA ALA A 141 -7.65 -4.49 -3.75
C ALA A 141 -8.73 -5.34 -4.44
N ALA A 142 -9.68 -5.89 -3.68
CA ALA A 142 -10.78 -6.71 -4.20
C ALA A 142 -11.69 -5.91 -5.14
N VAL A 143 -12.01 -4.65 -4.80
CA VAL A 143 -12.76 -3.74 -5.69
C VAL A 143 -11.98 -3.48 -6.97
N LEU A 144 -10.68 -3.19 -6.87
CA LEU A 144 -9.82 -2.92 -8.02
C LEU A 144 -9.77 -4.09 -9.02
N VAL A 145 -9.67 -5.32 -8.51
CA VAL A 145 -9.57 -6.51 -9.37
C VAL A 145 -10.92 -7.08 -9.82
N ARG A 146 -12.04 -6.60 -9.26
CA ARG A 146 -13.39 -7.09 -9.56
C ARG A 146 -13.77 -7.03 -11.05
N PRO A 147 -13.45 -5.97 -11.82
CA PRO A 147 -13.73 -5.93 -13.27
C PRO A 147 -12.95 -6.98 -14.07
N PHE A 148 -11.87 -7.54 -13.50
CA PHE A 148 -10.98 -8.50 -14.13
C PHE A 148 -11.19 -9.93 -13.59
N ALA A 149 -12.39 -10.23 -13.08
CA ALA A 149 -12.73 -11.51 -12.49
C ALA A 149 -12.47 -12.72 -13.42
N SER A 150 -12.62 -12.54 -14.74
CA SER A 150 -12.36 -13.57 -15.76
C SER A 150 -10.88 -13.74 -16.13
N SER A 151 -10.01 -12.82 -15.73
CA SER A 151 -8.58 -12.91 -16.05
C SER A 151 -7.89 -14.02 -15.24
N PRO A 152 -6.71 -14.50 -15.64
CA PRO A 152 -5.91 -15.38 -14.80
C PRO A 152 -5.53 -14.69 -13.47
N VAL A 153 -5.39 -15.48 -12.40
CA VAL A 153 -5.01 -14.96 -11.07
C VAL A 153 -3.67 -14.22 -11.09
N VAL A 154 -2.72 -14.68 -11.89
CA VAL A 154 -1.41 -14.03 -12.09
C VAL A 154 -1.54 -12.65 -12.76
N ALA A 155 -2.55 -12.47 -13.62
CA ALA A 155 -2.82 -11.18 -14.26
C ALA A 155 -3.38 -10.18 -13.23
N ARG A 156 -4.30 -10.63 -12.36
CA ARG A 156 -4.80 -9.80 -11.26
C ARG A 156 -3.70 -9.49 -10.24
N LEU A 157 -2.80 -10.43 -9.97
CA LEU A 157 -1.61 -10.21 -9.15
C LEU A 157 -0.75 -9.07 -9.71
N ALA A 158 -0.46 -9.08 -11.02
CA ALA A 158 0.29 -8.00 -11.66
C ALA A 158 -0.37 -6.62 -11.52
N LEU A 159 -1.71 -6.55 -11.62
CA LEU A 159 -2.44 -5.30 -11.37
C LEU A 159 -2.29 -4.81 -9.92
N LEU A 160 -2.32 -5.72 -8.94
CA LEU A 160 -2.13 -5.38 -7.54
C LEU A 160 -0.68 -4.99 -7.20
N ARG A 161 0.32 -5.55 -7.90
CA ARG A 161 1.70 -5.07 -7.80
C ARG A 161 1.82 -3.62 -8.28
N VAL A 162 1.15 -3.25 -9.38
CA VAL A 162 1.10 -1.85 -9.83
C VAL A 162 0.40 -0.94 -8.82
N LEU A 163 -0.66 -1.41 -8.15
CA LEU A 163 -1.26 -0.68 -7.03
C LEU A 163 -0.22 -0.41 -5.93
N GLY A 164 0.58 -1.42 -5.55
CA GLY A 164 1.68 -1.27 -4.60
C GLY A 164 2.68 -0.17 -5.01
N VAL A 165 3.08 -0.16 -6.29
CA VAL A 165 3.98 0.87 -6.85
C VAL A 165 3.38 2.27 -6.70
N VAL A 166 2.11 2.47 -7.05
CA VAL A 166 1.44 3.77 -6.96
C VAL A 166 1.33 4.25 -5.51
N LEU A 167 0.97 3.36 -4.59
CA LEU A 167 0.88 3.68 -3.16
C LEU A 167 2.26 4.09 -2.60
N ALA A 168 3.31 3.34 -2.96
CA ALA A 168 4.66 3.62 -2.53
C ALA A 168 5.25 4.90 -3.18
N ALA A 169 4.87 5.23 -4.42
CA ALA A 169 5.22 6.52 -5.03
C ALA A 169 4.62 7.70 -4.24
N GLY A 170 3.41 7.52 -3.68
CA GLY A 170 2.82 8.47 -2.74
C GLY A 170 3.65 8.68 -1.48
N VAL A 171 4.29 7.62 -0.95
CA VAL A 171 5.23 7.72 0.18
C VAL A 171 6.47 8.54 -0.22
N VAL A 172 7.06 8.29 -1.38
CA VAL A 172 8.21 9.06 -1.89
C VAL A 172 7.85 10.54 -2.02
N TRP A 173 6.66 10.85 -2.54
CA TRP A 173 6.17 12.22 -2.59
C TRP A 173 6.03 12.84 -1.19
N CYS A 174 5.47 12.11 -0.22
CA CYS A 174 5.34 12.58 1.16
C CYS A 174 6.71 12.89 1.79
N CYS A 175 7.71 12.04 1.55
CA CYS A 175 9.08 12.28 2.00
C CYS A 175 9.65 13.58 1.42
N GLY A 176 9.50 13.81 0.11
CA GLY A 176 9.92 15.06 -0.52
C GLY A 176 9.16 16.27 0.02
N ALA A 177 7.84 16.15 0.21
CA ALA A 177 7.03 17.21 0.80
C ALA A 177 7.47 17.53 2.23
N ALA A 178 7.79 16.53 3.05
CA ALA A 178 8.32 16.70 4.40
C ALA A 178 9.68 17.41 4.38
N GLY A 179 10.57 17.02 3.47
CA GLY A 179 11.85 17.68 3.26
C GLY A 179 11.70 19.16 2.87
N ARG A 180 10.73 19.49 2.01
CA ARG A 180 10.43 20.89 1.66
C ARG A 180 9.83 21.69 2.81
N VAL A 181 9.06 21.05 3.70
CA VAL A 181 8.57 21.68 4.94
C VAL A 181 9.74 21.96 5.90
N LEU A 182 10.67 21.02 6.06
CA LEU A 182 11.81 21.14 6.99
C LEU A 182 12.91 22.08 6.49
N PHE A 183 13.30 21.94 5.23
CA PHE A 183 14.50 22.57 4.66
C PHE A 183 14.20 23.71 3.68
N GLY A 184 12.93 24.05 3.46
CA GLY A 184 12.51 25.19 2.65
C GLY A 184 13.05 25.15 1.21
N ARG A 185 13.81 26.18 0.82
CA ARG A 185 14.37 26.35 -0.54
C ARG A 185 15.81 25.84 -0.69
N THR A 186 16.34 25.14 0.31
CA THR A 186 17.71 24.63 0.24
C THR A 186 17.83 23.48 -0.75
N ARG A 187 19.04 23.22 -1.24
CA ARG A 187 19.36 22.05 -2.09
C ARG A 187 19.02 20.70 -1.44
N TRP A 188 18.83 20.68 -0.13
CA TRP A 188 18.56 19.49 0.66
C TRP A 188 17.08 19.13 0.75
N ALA A 189 16.18 19.97 0.22
CA ALA A 189 14.73 19.79 0.37
C ALA A 189 14.20 18.46 -0.19
N GLU A 190 14.85 17.91 -1.22
CA GLU A 190 14.45 16.65 -1.86
C GLU A 190 15.21 15.42 -1.33
N THR A 191 16.19 15.62 -0.45
CA THR A 191 17.03 14.54 0.11
C THR A 191 16.18 13.41 0.70
N PRO A 192 15.09 13.67 1.47
CA PRO A 192 14.29 12.57 2.01
C PRO A 192 13.59 11.74 0.93
N ALA A 193 13.14 12.35 -0.18
CA ALA A 193 12.59 11.59 -1.30
C ALA A 193 13.66 10.72 -1.95
N VAL A 194 14.85 11.28 -2.20
CA VAL A 194 15.99 10.53 -2.77
C VAL A 194 16.41 9.37 -1.88
N ILE A 195 16.48 9.58 -0.56
CA ILE A 195 16.76 8.51 0.40
C ILE A 195 15.69 7.42 0.30
N ALA A 196 14.40 7.77 0.25
CA ALA A 196 13.33 6.79 0.12
C ALA A 196 13.48 5.94 -1.15
N VAL A 197 13.81 6.56 -2.30
CA VAL A 197 14.09 5.84 -3.55
C VAL A 197 15.33 4.96 -3.44
N ALA A 198 16.33 5.39 -2.67
CA ALA A 198 17.59 4.67 -2.50
C ALA A 198 17.49 3.45 -1.56
N VAL A 199 16.39 3.26 -0.82
CA VAL A 199 16.20 2.08 0.05
C VAL A 199 15.77 0.88 -0.80
N PRO A 200 16.65 -0.11 -1.08
CA PRO A 200 16.35 -1.16 -2.06
C PRO A 200 15.17 -2.04 -1.64
N THR A 201 15.06 -2.35 -0.34
CA THR A 201 13.97 -3.16 0.22
C THR A 201 12.61 -2.47 0.05
N PHE A 202 12.55 -1.14 0.17
CA PHE A 202 11.32 -0.39 -0.05
C PHE A 202 10.86 -0.46 -1.51
N VAL A 203 11.79 -0.23 -2.45
CA VAL A 203 11.50 -0.32 -3.89
C VAL A 203 11.09 -1.75 -4.29
N LEU A 204 11.78 -2.76 -3.76
CA LEU A 204 11.48 -4.17 -3.99
C LEU A 204 10.06 -4.53 -3.51
N LEU A 205 9.71 -4.16 -2.27
CA LEU A 205 8.41 -4.50 -1.68
C LEU A 205 7.26 -3.72 -2.30
N ALA A 206 7.50 -2.54 -2.87
CA ALA A 206 6.50 -1.80 -3.64
C ALA A 206 5.99 -2.58 -4.86
N GLY A 207 6.83 -3.45 -5.44
CA GLY A 207 6.47 -4.33 -6.55
C GLY A 207 5.80 -5.65 -6.12
N SER A 208 5.31 -5.77 -4.89
CA SER A 208 4.65 -6.97 -4.36
C SER A 208 3.25 -6.65 -3.80
N VAL A 209 2.41 -7.68 -3.65
CA VAL A 209 1.08 -7.53 -3.05
C VAL A 209 1.17 -7.72 -1.54
N ASN A 210 1.01 -6.64 -0.78
CA ASN A 210 1.00 -6.64 0.69
C ASN A 210 0.20 -5.44 1.23
N ASN A 211 -0.26 -5.56 2.49
CA ASN A 211 -0.95 -4.46 3.18
C ASN A 211 -0.02 -3.34 3.67
N ASP A 212 1.30 -3.57 3.67
CA ASP A 212 2.29 -2.57 4.08
C ASP A 212 2.33 -1.37 3.14
N ALA A 213 2.12 -1.58 1.84
CA ALA A 213 2.11 -0.47 0.87
C ALA A 213 1.09 0.62 1.24
N LEU A 214 -0.13 0.24 1.60
CA LEU A 214 -1.15 1.20 2.04
C LEU A 214 -0.85 1.75 3.44
N ALA A 215 -0.38 0.91 4.36
CA ALA A 215 -0.04 1.34 5.71
C ALA A 215 1.09 2.39 5.70
N HIS A 216 2.11 2.20 4.88
CA HIS A 216 3.21 3.16 4.69
C HIS A 216 2.72 4.48 4.12
N LEU A 217 1.81 4.46 3.13
CA LEU A 217 1.24 5.69 2.59
C LEU A 217 0.46 6.47 3.65
N LEU A 218 -0.42 5.78 4.39
CA LEU A 218 -1.21 6.41 5.46
C LEU A 218 -0.31 6.97 6.58
N ALA A 219 0.76 6.26 6.92
CA ALA A 219 1.74 6.71 7.91
C ALA A 219 2.51 7.95 7.41
N ALA A 220 2.96 7.93 6.15
CA ALA A 220 3.69 9.04 5.56
C ALA A 220 2.82 10.30 5.44
N LEU A 221 1.54 10.15 5.06
CA LEU A 221 0.56 11.23 5.05
C LEU A 221 0.32 11.78 6.46
N LEU A 222 0.17 10.91 7.46
CA LEU A 222 -0.01 11.32 8.85
C LEU A 222 1.21 12.10 9.34
N LEU A 223 2.41 11.59 9.14
CA LEU A 223 3.65 12.26 9.55
C LEU A 223 3.84 13.60 8.84
N LEU A 224 3.54 13.69 7.54
CA LEU A 224 3.58 14.94 6.79
C LEU A 224 2.57 15.96 7.35
N LEU A 225 1.35 15.51 7.67
CA LEU A 225 0.29 16.34 8.24
C LEU A 225 0.67 16.87 9.64
N LEU A 226 1.24 16.02 10.48
CA LEU A 226 1.73 16.39 11.81
C LEU A 226 2.87 17.40 11.70
N LEU A 227 3.85 17.13 10.83
CA LEU A 227 4.99 18.00 10.58
C LEU A 227 4.54 19.38 10.08
N ALA A 228 3.65 19.42 9.09
CA ALA A 228 3.11 20.67 8.56
C ALA A 228 2.36 21.46 9.65
N GLY A 229 1.57 20.79 10.50
CA GLY A 229 0.87 21.43 11.61
C GLY A 229 1.79 21.98 12.71
N VAL A 230 2.95 21.36 12.92
CA VAL A 230 3.95 21.80 13.91
C VAL A 230 4.81 22.96 13.39
N VAL A 231 5.22 22.89 12.13
CA VAL A 231 6.16 23.85 11.52
C VAL A 231 5.42 25.08 10.96
N ASP A 232 4.27 24.91 10.32
CA ASP A 232 3.56 25.95 9.58
C ASP A 232 2.06 25.92 9.91
N ALA A 233 1.72 26.25 11.17
CA ALA A 233 0.34 26.28 11.65
C ALA A 233 -0.55 27.26 10.87
N GLY A 234 0.03 28.31 10.28
CA GLY A 234 -0.70 29.30 9.48
C GLY A 234 -1.27 28.73 8.17
N ARG A 235 -0.57 27.79 7.52
CA ARG A 235 -1.11 27.08 6.34
C ARG A 235 -2.18 26.05 6.70
N VAL A 236 -2.11 25.50 7.91
CA VAL A 236 -3.11 24.56 8.44
C VAL A 236 -4.14 25.37 9.23
N ALA A 237 -4.89 26.21 8.50
CA ALA A 237 -5.62 27.37 9.01
C ALA A 237 -6.77 27.08 10.00
N ARG A 238 -7.11 25.81 10.27
CA ARG A 238 -8.17 25.45 11.23
C ARG A 238 -7.82 24.19 12.03
N PRO A 239 -7.92 24.22 13.37
CA PRO A 239 -7.56 23.09 14.22
C PRO A 239 -8.48 21.88 14.02
N LEU A 240 -9.78 22.12 13.77
CA LEU A 240 -10.77 21.05 13.67
C LEU A 240 -10.60 20.16 12.41
N PRO A 241 -10.53 20.68 11.17
CA PRO A 241 -10.29 19.84 9.98
C PRO A 241 -8.95 19.09 10.05
N TRP A 242 -7.92 19.69 10.63
CA TRP A 242 -6.63 19.04 10.82
C TRP A 242 -6.73 17.86 11.79
N LEU A 243 -7.41 18.04 12.93
CA LEU A 243 -7.67 16.96 13.89
C LEU A 243 -8.54 15.86 13.27
N CYS A 244 -9.60 16.21 12.55
CA CYS A 244 -10.44 15.24 11.85
C CYS A 244 -9.62 14.41 10.86
N LEU A 245 -8.70 15.04 10.13
CA LEU A 245 -7.84 14.32 9.18
C LEU A 245 -6.83 13.40 9.89
N ILE A 246 -6.27 13.82 11.04
CA ILE A 246 -5.43 12.95 11.87
C ILE A 246 -6.21 11.71 12.33
N VAL A 247 -7.41 11.91 12.89
CA VAL A 247 -8.27 10.82 13.36
C VAL A 247 -8.63 9.90 12.21
N LEU A 248 -9.00 10.45 11.04
CA LEU A 248 -9.28 9.67 9.84
C LEU A 248 -8.08 8.81 9.43
N LEU A 249 -6.88 9.39 9.36
CA LEU A 249 -5.67 8.64 8.99
C LEU A 249 -5.30 7.57 10.01
N LEU A 250 -5.49 7.82 11.31
CA LEU A 250 -5.32 6.81 12.36
C LEU A 250 -6.29 5.65 12.20
N VAL A 251 -7.59 5.94 12.00
CA VAL A 251 -8.62 4.92 11.82
C VAL A 251 -8.33 4.09 10.57
N LEU A 252 -8.08 4.74 9.43
CA LEU A 252 -7.74 4.04 8.18
C LEU A 252 -6.45 3.23 8.31
N GLY A 253 -5.46 3.76 9.03
CA GLY A 253 -4.19 3.08 9.29
C GLY A 253 -4.38 1.80 10.12
N VAL A 254 -5.15 1.87 11.21
CA VAL A 254 -5.48 0.69 12.03
C VAL A 254 -6.33 -0.32 11.25
N LEU A 255 -7.25 0.15 10.41
CA LEU A 255 -8.03 -0.70 9.50
C LEU A 255 -7.20 -1.31 8.36
N THR A 256 -5.95 -0.87 8.17
CA THR A 256 -5.00 -1.45 7.21
C THR A 256 -4.03 -2.41 7.91
N LYS A 257 -3.41 -1.99 9.01
CA LYS A 257 -2.44 -2.81 9.76
C LYS A 257 -2.42 -2.42 11.23
N ARG A 258 -2.43 -3.41 12.12
CA ARG A 258 -2.41 -3.17 13.59
C ARG A 258 -1.11 -2.51 14.06
N THR A 259 -0.03 -2.63 13.29
CA THR A 259 1.25 -1.94 13.51
C THR A 259 1.16 -0.42 13.36
N PHE A 260 -0.02 0.13 13.03
CA PHE A 260 -0.28 1.57 13.03
C PHE A 260 -0.57 2.14 14.43
N VAL A 261 -1.01 1.32 15.39
CA VAL A 261 -1.33 1.76 16.77
C VAL A 261 -0.16 2.49 17.46
N PRO A 262 1.11 2.05 17.32
CA PRO A 262 2.27 2.76 17.84
C PRO A 262 2.48 4.20 17.34
N LEU A 263 1.74 4.68 16.32
CA LEU A 263 1.79 6.08 15.90
C LEU A 263 0.94 7.02 16.79
N VAL A 264 0.08 6.49 17.65
CA VAL A 264 -0.74 7.30 18.58
C VAL A 264 0.13 8.16 19.51
N PRO A 265 1.18 7.63 20.18
CA PRO A 265 2.12 8.46 20.94
C PRO A 265 2.77 9.59 20.13
N VAL A 266 3.10 9.35 18.86
CA VAL A 266 3.70 10.36 17.97
C VAL A 266 2.72 11.51 17.72
N VAL A 267 1.44 11.19 17.52
CA VAL A 267 0.37 12.19 17.39
C VAL A 267 0.27 13.04 18.66
N LEU A 268 0.27 12.42 19.84
CA LEU A 268 0.20 13.13 21.12
C LEU A 268 1.38 14.08 21.32
N VAL A 269 2.60 13.62 21.00
CA VAL A 269 3.81 14.46 21.06
C VAL A 269 3.70 15.62 20.08
N ALA A 270 3.31 15.36 18.83
CA ALA A 270 3.15 16.41 17.82
C ALA A 270 2.08 17.45 18.22
N MET A 271 0.96 17.02 18.81
CA MET A 271 -0.06 17.91 19.35
C MET A 271 0.48 18.77 20.50
N ALA A 272 1.19 18.17 21.46
CA ALA A 272 1.79 18.91 22.57
C ALA A 272 2.80 19.95 22.08
N VAL A 273 3.63 19.61 21.09
CA VAL A 273 4.59 20.55 20.49
C VAL A 273 3.86 21.65 19.73
N ARG A 274 2.79 21.33 18.97
CA ARG A 274 1.98 22.33 18.26
C ARG A 274 1.34 23.33 19.22
N LEU A 275 0.71 22.86 20.30
CA LEU A 275 0.08 23.72 21.31
C LEU A 275 1.08 24.66 21.98
N ARG A 276 2.31 24.17 22.25
CA ARG A 276 3.38 25.01 22.82
C ARG A 276 3.89 26.07 21.84
N ARG A 277 4.03 25.72 20.55
CA ARG A 277 4.53 26.64 19.52
C ARG A 277 3.48 27.64 19.05
N HIS A 278 2.21 27.24 19.04
CA HIS A 278 1.09 28.01 18.50
C HIS A 278 -0.09 28.03 19.50
N PRO A 279 0.04 28.70 20.67
CA PRO A 279 -0.96 28.67 21.74
C PRO A 279 -2.29 29.37 21.39
N ARG A 280 -2.36 30.07 20.25
CA ARG A 280 -3.55 30.79 19.76
C ARG A 280 -4.23 30.11 18.55
N ALA A 281 -3.76 28.92 18.15
CA ALA A 281 -4.22 28.18 16.96
C ALA A 281 -5.11 26.99 17.30
#